data_AF-A0A0S8FII5-F1
#
_entry.id   AF-A0A0S8FII5-F1
#
_cell.length_a   1.000
_cell.length_b   1.000
_cell.length_c   1.000
_cell.angle_alpha   90.00
_cell.angle_beta   90.00
_cell.angle_gamma   90.00
#
_symmetry.space_group_name_H-M   'P 1'
#
loop_
_entity.id
_entity.type
_entity.pdbx_description
1 polymer ?
#
loop_
_entity_poly.entity_id
_entity_poly.type
_entity_poly.pdbx_seq_one_letter_code
_entity_poly.pdbx_strand_id
1 'polypeptide(L)'
;MLGNFLEISIHCPEVRESMEFYRRLGLGLAVTNDIWRHQYAAVTDGKVALGLHAYDFPSPSLTWVHPGLASYLPRLVDAGIEFDFLKTGEEEFHEAGFRDPDGQMITVLEARTFSPPDSPPDSPVIGYFQEYRFPVRATKDSAAFWEPLGFVAIAGDDDGPLVLTSDGIDLCVHEGRPAAPVLVYASLDLGATTAKLVSRGVVGRPTEDPITGGNAIGLTAPEGSRILIVQESI
;
A
#
# COMPACT_ATOMS: atom_id res chain seq x y z
N MET A 1 12.12 13.52 -2.27
CA MET A 1 11.74 12.23 -2.87
C MET A 1 12.17 11.12 -1.94
N LEU A 2 11.23 10.34 -1.43
CA LEU A 2 11.45 9.27 -0.44
C LEU A 2 12.29 8.08 -0.94
N GLY A 3 12.60 8.04 -2.23
CA GLY A 3 13.27 6.92 -2.88
C GLY A 3 12.29 6.11 -3.72
N ASN A 4 12.56 4.82 -3.89
CA ASN A 4 11.70 3.93 -4.68
C ASN A 4 10.64 3.30 -3.76
N PHE A 5 9.37 3.33 -4.17
CA PHE A 5 8.33 2.61 -3.44
C PHE A 5 8.66 1.11 -3.42
N LEU A 6 8.60 0.51 -2.23
CA LEU A 6 8.90 -0.91 -2.03
C LEU A 6 7.62 -1.70 -1.87
N GLU A 7 6.84 -1.37 -0.85
CA GLU A 7 5.68 -2.16 -0.43
C GLU A 7 4.70 -1.37 0.44
N ILE A 8 3.49 -1.89 0.52
CA ILE A 8 2.57 -1.63 1.63
C ILE A 8 2.84 -2.70 2.68
N SER A 9 3.49 -2.32 3.78
CA SER A 9 3.82 -3.22 4.89
C SER A 9 2.61 -3.41 5.78
N ILE A 10 2.21 -4.65 6.00
CA ILE A 10 1.03 -5.06 6.76
C ILE A 10 1.46 -5.96 7.92
N HIS A 11 1.04 -5.59 9.13
CA HIS A 11 1.14 -6.47 10.29
C HIS A 11 0.23 -7.68 10.08
N CYS A 12 0.84 -8.85 10.03
CA CYS A 12 0.21 -10.11 9.70
C CYS A 12 0.80 -11.21 10.60
N PRO A 13 0.20 -11.49 11.78
CA PRO A 13 0.71 -12.52 12.68
C PRO A 13 0.67 -13.92 12.03
N GLU A 14 -0.32 -14.17 11.17
CA GLU A 14 -0.51 -15.44 10.44
C GLU A 14 -0.10 -15.33 8.96
N VAL A 15 1.17 -14.99 8.71
CA VAL A 15 1.73 -14.71 7.36
C VAL A 15 1.31 -15.72 6.30
N ARG A 16 1.31 -17.02 6.64
CA ARG A 16 0.98 -18.08 5.68
C ARG A 16 -0.47 -18.02 5.20
N GLU A 17 -1.41 -17.71 6.10
CA GLU A 17 -2.83 -17.65 5.76
C GLU A 17 -3.11 -16.48 4.80
N SER A 18 -2.61 -15.29 5.13
CA SER A 18 -2.71 -14.10 4.28
C SER A 18 -2.01 -14.28 2.95
N MET A 19 -0.80 -14.85 2.94
CA MET A 19 -0.08 -15.15 1.70
C MET A 19 -0.91 -16.06 0.79
N GLU A 20 -1.50 -17.13 1.30
CA GLU A 20 -2.36 -18.02 0.50
C GLU A 20 -3.64 -17.34 0.03
N PHE A 21 -4.22 -16.44 0.84
CA PHE A 21 -5.34 -15.60 0.42
C PHE A 21 -4.97 -14.73 -0.79
N TYR A 22 -3.87 -13.97 -0.72
CA TYR A 22 -3.42 -13.12 -1.83
C TYR A 22 -3.04 -13.92 -3.08
N ARG A 23 -2.48 -15.12 -2.92
CA ARG A 23 -2.23 -16.04 -4.05
C ARG A 23 -3.53 -16.46 -4.74
N ARG A 24 -4.62 -16.70 -3.99
CA ARG A 24 -5.94 -16.97 -4.59
C ARG A 24 -6.49 -15.76 -5.34
N LEU A 25 -6.20 -14.54 -4.90
CA LEU A 25 -6.49 -13.31 -5.65
C LEU A 25 -5.66 -13.17 -6.94
N GLY A 26 -4.62 -13.99 -7.10
CA GLY A 26 -3.77 -14.04 -8.28
C GLY A 26 -2.48 -13.24 -8.16
N LEU A 27 -2.10 -12.81 -6.95
CA LEU A 27 -0.81 -12.17 -6.71
C LEU A 27 0.31 -13.23 -6.74
N GLY A 28 1.47 -12.83 -7.26
CA GLY A 28 2.69 -13.62 -7.28
C GLY A 28 3.47 -13.48 -5.97
N LEU A 29 4.26 -14.50 -5.62
CA LEU A 29 5.15 -14.47 -4.47
C LEU A 29 6.50 -13.87 -4.86
N ALA A 30 6.94 -12.84 -4.16
CA ALA A 30 8.26 -12.25 -4.32
C ALA A 30 9.34 -13.08 -3.62
N VAL A 31 10.60 -12.87 -4.01
CA VAL A 31 11.74 -13.61 -3.43
C VAL A 31 12.25 -12.85 -2.21
N THR A 32 12.04 -13.42 -1.02
CA THR A 32 12.51 -12.89 0.26
C THR A 32 13.87 -13.48 0.63
N ASN A 33 14.65 -12.74 1.42
CA ASN A 33 15.93 -13.16 1.97
C ASN A 33 15.87 -13.14 3.51
N ASP A 34 16.94 -13.55 4.19
CA ASP A 34 16.99 -13.53 5.67
C ASP A 34 17.37 -12.13 6.23
N ILE A 35 16.73 -11.06 5.72
CA ILE A 35 17.01 -9.67 6.17
C ILE A 35 16.33 -9.40 7.51
N TRP A 36 15.07 -9.83 7.65
CA TRP A 36 14.31 -9.69 8.88
C TRP A 36 14.44 -10.93 9.75
N ARG A 37 14.41 -10.74 11.08
CA ARG A 37 14.45 -11.84 12.05
C ARG A 37 13.08 -12.47 12.31
N HIS A 38 12.01 -11.73 12.01
CA HIS A 38 10.64 -12.22 12.09
C HIS A 38 10.22 -12.90 10.79
N GLN A 39 9.20 -13.73 10.86
CA GLN A 39 8.59 -14.31 9.66
C GLN A 39 7.95 -13.21 8.81
N TYR A 40 8.25 -13.22 7.51
CA TYR A 40 7.60 -12.32 6.56
C TYR A 40 7.50 -12.97 5.18
N ALA A 41 6.61 -12.42 4.35
CA ALA A 41 6.48 -12.74 2.94
C ALA A 41 6.13 -11.47 2.16
N ALA A 42 6.43 -11.42 0.87
CA ALA A 42 5.97 -10.33 0.01
C ALA A 42 5.20 -10.91 -1.17
N VAL A 43 4.03 -10.35 -1.45
CA VAL A 43 3.18 -10.72 -2.60
C VAL A 43 2.95 -9.51 -3.49
N THR A 44 2.84 -9.70 -4.80
CA THR A 44 2.72 -8.58 -5.74
C THR A 44 1.80 -8.91 -6.89
N ASP A 45 1.10 -7.89 -7.38
CA ASP A 45 0.30 -7.93 -8.59
C ASP A 45 1.09 -7.48 -9.84
N GLY A 46 2.39 -7.19 -9.67
CA GLY A 46 3.29 -6.64 -10.68
C GLY A 46 3.42 -5.11 -10.65
N LYS A 47 2.45 -4.40 -10.05
CA LYS A 47 2.47 -2.94 -9.87
C LYS A 47 2.79 -2.54 -8.43
N VAL A 48 2.09 -3.16 -7.48
CA VAL A 48 2.27 -2.94 -6.03
C VAL A 48 2.73 -4.22 -5.36
N ALA A 49 3.52 -4.10 -4.30
CA ALA A 49 3.83 -5.21 -3.42
C ALA A 49 3.20 -5.00 -2.04
N LEU A 50 2.78 -6.09 -1.42
CA LEU A 50 2.30 -6.16 -0.05
C LEU A 50 3.30 -6.96 0.77
N GLY A 51 3.90 -6.32 1.76
CA GLY A 51 4.76 -6.95 2.76
C GLY A 51 3.93 -7.49 3.90
N LEU A 52 3.97 -8.78 4.15
CA LEU A 52 3.23 -9.45 5.22
C LEU A 52 4.22 -9.78 6.33
N HIS A 53 4.13 -9.12 7.48
CA HIS A 53 5.13 -9.26 8.55
C HIS A 53 4.54 -9.70 9.88
N ALA A 54 5.12 -10.73 10.50
CA ALA A 54 4.70 -11.28 11.79
C ALA A 54 5.22 -10.49 13.01
N TYR A 55 5.53 -9.20 12.87
CA TYR A 55 5.88 -8.32 13.99
C TYR A 55 4.87 -7.20 14.12
N ASP A 56 4.70 -6.71 15.34
CA ASP A 56 3.76 -5.62 15.64
C ASP A 56 4.38 -4.26 15.29
N PHE A 57 3.64 -3.47 14.52
CA PHE A 57 3.95 -2.09 14.19
C PHE A 57 2.65 -1.35 13.79
N PRO A 58 2.68 -0.01 13.74
CA PRO A 58 1.58 0.77 13.19
C PRO A 58 1.32 0.41 11.72
N SER A 59 0.37 -0.49 11.51
CA SER A 59 0.04 -1.09 10.22
C SER A 59 -1.26 -0.50 9.63
N PRO A 60 -1.34 -0.36 8.31
CA PRO A 60 -0.25 -0.57 7.35
C PRO A 60 0.73 0.63 7.30
N SER A 61 1.98 0.35 6.90
CA SER A 61 2.99 1.37 6.62
C SER A 61 3.30 1.43 5.12
N LEU A 62 3.33 2.63 4.55
CA LEU A 62 3.81 2.84 3.19
C LEU A 62 5.34 2.88 3.22
N THR A 63 5.99 1.95 2.51
CA THR A 63 7.43 1.69 2.69
C THR A 63 8.21 2.00 1.43
N TRP A 64 9.26 2.82 1.56
CA TRP A 64 10.20 3.18 0.49
C TRP A 64 11.60 2.66 0.76
N VAL A 65 12.40 2.57 -0.30
CA VAL A 65 13.84 2.30 -0.24
C VAL A 65 14.61 3.52 -0.72
N HIS A 66 15.47 4.05 0.14
CA HIS A 66 16.42 5.11 -0.18
C HIS A 66 17.86 4.64 0.10
N PRO A 67 18.65 4.29 -0.93
CA PRO A 67 20.06 3.99 -0.75
C PRO A 67 20.81 5.14 -0.06
N GLY A 68 21.59 4.85 0.98
CA GLY A 68 22.26 5.87 1.78
C GLY A 68 21.31 6.67 2.68
N LEU A 69 20.29 6.00 3.24
CA LEU A 69 19.25 6.60 4.09
C LEU A 69 19.82 7.53 5.16
N ALA A 70 20.84 7.10 5.92
CA ALA A 70 21.43 7.91 6.99
C ALA A 70 21.86 9.32 6.53
N SER A 71 22.43 9.43 5.32
CA SER A 71 22.84 10.71 4.74
C SER A 71 21.65 11.53 4.21
N TYR A 72 20.51 10.89 3.95
CA TYR A 72 19.30 11.52 3.45
C TYR A 72 18.41 12.09 4.57
N LEU A 73 18.43 11.49 5.77
CA LEU A 73 17.56 11.90 6.89
C LEU A 73 17.59 13.40 7.22
N PRO A 74 18.74 14.11 7.23
CA PRO A 74 18.74 15.56 7.48
C PRO A 74 17.85 16.35 6.51
N ARG A 75 17.73 15.91 5.25
CA ARG A 75 16.85 16.57 4.27
C ARG A 75 15.37 16.38 4.58
N LEU A 76 15.00 15.27 5.22
CA LEU A 76 13.62 15.06 5.67
C LEU A 76 13.32 15.96 6.87
N VAL A 77 14.28 16.13 7.80
CA VAL A 77 14.16 17.10 8.89
C VAL A 77 14.01 18.52 8.36
N ASP A 78 14.83 18.91 7.37
CA ASP A 78 14.73 20.23 6.73
C ASP A 78 13.39 20.44 6.01
N ALA A 79 12.73 19.36 5.58
CA ALA A 79 11.39 19.37 5.01
C ALA A 79 10.28 19.39 6.08
N GLY A 80 10.62 19.45 7.36
CA GLY A 80 9.69 19.51 8.48
C GLY A 80 9.19 18.15 8.98
N ILE A 81 9.85 17.05 8.59
CA ILE A 81 9.48 15.70 9.06
C ILE A 81 9.98 15.48 10.49
N GLU A 82 9.06 15.08 11.36
CA GLU A 82 9.35 14.58 12.70
C GLU A 82 9.31 13.04 12.68
N PHE A 83 10.39 12.40 13.14
CA PHE A 83 10.50 10.95 13.14
C PHE A 83 9.92 10.33 14.42
N ASP A 84 9.04 9.34 14.24
CA ASP A 84 8.54 8.47 15.32
C ASP A 84 9.66 7.54 15.80
N PHE A 85 10.52 7.09 14.88
CA PHE A 85 11.70 6.28 15.20
C PHE A 85 12.80 6.43 14.14
N LEU A 86 14.05 6.24 14.59
CA LEU A 86 15.26 6.26 13.77
C LEU A 86 16.18 5.11 14.19
N LYS A 87 16.58 4.30 13.23
CA LYS A 87 17.53 3.20 13.39
C LYS A 87 18.67 3.40 12.40
N THR A 88 19.78 3.94 12.87
CA THR A 88 20.93 4.31 12.03
C THR A 88 22.27 3.89 12.65
N GLY A 89 22.27 2.89 13.54
CA GLY A 89 23.51 2.35 14.10
C GLY A 89 24.43 1.77 13.03
N GLU A 90 25.75 1.77 13.30
CA GLU A 90 26.76 1.32 12.32
C GLU A 90 26.62 -0.16 11.92
N GLU A 91 26.06 -1.00 12.80
CA GLU A 91 25.84 -2.44 12.57
C GLU A 91 24.37 -2.79 12.34
N GLU A 92 23.53 -1.79 12.07
CA GLU A 92 22.10 -1.95 11.95
C GLU A 92 21.64 -1.80 10.51
N PHE A 93 20.59 -2.54 10.14
CA PHE A 93 19.84 -2.23 8.94
C PHE A 93 19.11 -0.90 9.14
N HIS A 94 19.44 0.11 8.32
CA HIS A 94 18.97 1.48 8.53
C HIS A 94 17.50 1.63 8.15
N GLU A 95 16.76 2.23 9.06
CA GLU A 95 15.31 2.44 8.96
C GLU A 95 14.93 3.76 9.63
N ALA A 96 13.94 4.44 9.06
CA ALA A 96 13.30 5.58 9.67
C ALA A 96 11.80 5.52 9.47
N GLY A 97 11.02 5.92 10.47
CA GLY A 97 9.57 6.02 10.35
C GLY A 97 9.01 7.31 10.92
N PHE A 98 7.96 7.78 10.29
CA PHE A 98 7.25 9.01 10.61
C PHE A 98 5.81 8.91 10.11
N ARG A 99 4.98 9.91 10.42
CA ARG A 99 3.58 9.93 10.04
C ARG A 99 3.22 11.12 9.18
N ASP A 100 2.23 10.92 8.33
CA ASP A 100 1.52 12.03 7.71
C ASP A 100 0.62 12.77 8.72
N PRO A 101 0.01 13.90 8.35
CA PRO A 101 -0.84 14.69 9.25
C PRO A 101 -2.03 13.94 9.84
N ASP A 102 -2.47 12.84 9.22
CA ASP A 102 -3.62 12.04 9.66
C ASP A 102 -3.21 10.69 10.27
N GLY A 103 -1.90 10.50 10.48
CA GLY A 103 -1.34 9.38 11.21
C GLY A 103 -0.99 8.16 10.37
N GLN A 104 -1.10 8.23 9.03
CA GLN A 104 -0.62 7.18 8.13
C GLN A 104 0.88 6.98 8.36
N MET A 105 1.29 5.75 8.63
CA MET A 105 2.70 5.43 8.85
C MET A 105 3.46 5.40 7.52
N ILE A 106 4.63 6.01 7.51
CA ILE A 106 5.61 5.96 6.44
C ILE A 106 6.89 5.36 7.00
N THR A 107 7.47 4.41 6.29
CA THR A 107 8.77 3.81 6.61
C THR A 107 9.71 3.99 5.43
N VAL A 108 10.98 4.34 5.69
CA VAL A 108 12.04 4.37 4.69
C VAL A 108 13.15 3.43 5.13
N LEU A 109 13.54 2.52 4.23
CA LEU A 109 14.59 1.53 4.40
C LEU A 109 15.82 1.91 3.57
N GLU A 110 17.02 1.51 3.99
CA GLU A 110 18.22 1.73 3.18
C GLU A 110 18.32 0.83 1.94
N ALA A 111 17.71 -0.35 1.98
CA ALA A 111 17.77 -1.34 0.90
C ALA A 111 16.48 -2.17 0.81
N ARG A 112 16.30 -2.86 -0.32
CA ARG A 112 15.14 -3.73 -0.53
C ARG A 112 15.21 -4.96 0.36
N THR A 113 14.06 -5.36 0.91
CA THR A 113 13.91 -6.55 1.77
C THR A 113 13.47 -7.79 0.99
N PHE A 114 13.11 -7.63 -0.29
CA PHE A 114 12.78 -8.68 -1.24
C PHE A 114 13.06 -8.23 -2.67
N SER A 115 13.19 -9.20 -3.57
CA SER A 115 13.25 -8.98 -5.02
C SER A 115 11.90 -9.31 -5.68
N PRO A 116 11.52 -8.58 -6.74
CA PRO A 116 10.36 -8.96 -7.55
C PRO A 116 10.45 -10.43 -8.02
N PRO A 117 9.31 -11.10 -8.25
CA PRO A 117 9.32 -12.44 -8.84
C PRO A 117 9.95 -12.44 -10.23
N ASP A 118 10.59 -13.55 -10.62
CA ASP A 118 11.16 -13.74 -11.96
C ASP A 118 10.10 -13.61 -13.08
N SER A 119 8.85 -13.92 -12.75
CA SER A 119 7.70 -13.78 -13.65
C SER A 119 6.53 -13.19 -12.85
N PRO A 120 6.37 -11.85 -12.83
CA PRO A 120 5.21 -11.24 -12.19
C PRO A 120 3.92 -11.66 -12.91
N PRO A 121 2.78 -11.68 -12.21
CA PRO A 121 1.51 -12.02 -12.83
C PRO A 121 1.13 -10.92 -13.84
N ASP A 122 0.96 -11.30 -15.12
CA ASP A 122 0.55 -10.35 -16.17
C ASP A 122 -0.89 -9.85 -15.99
N SER A 123 -1.74 -10.65 -15.33
CA SER A 123 -3.16 -10.32 -15.13
C SER A 123 -3.70 -11.02 -13.87
N PRO A 124 -3.54 -10.41 -12.69
CA PRO A 124 -4.10 -10.92 -11.44
C PRO A 124 -5.61 -11.08 -11.56
N VAL A 125 -6.18 -12.07 -10.87
CA VAL A 125 -7.64 -12.33 -10.95
C VAL A 125 -8.45 -11.18 -10.37
N ILE A 126 -7.90 -10.50 -9.37
CA ILE A 126 -8.54 -9.35 -8.73
C ILE A 126 -8.53 -8.08 -9.60
N GLY A 127 -7.88 -8.11 -10.77
CA GLY A 127 -7.63 -6.94 -11.58
C GLY A 127 -6.29 -6.27 -11.25
N TYR A 128 -6.15 -4.99 -11.57
CA TYR A 128 -4.91 -4.25 -11.36
C TYR A 128 -5.06 -3.27 -10.22
N PHE A 129 -4.03 -3.13 -9.39
CA PHE A 129 -3.98 -2.09 -8.38
C PHE A 129 -4.15 -0.71 -9.04
N GLN A 130 -5.03 0.10 -8.46
CA GLN A 130 -5.25 1.50 -8.85
C GLN A 130 -4.65 2.43 -7.82
N GLU A 131 -5.06 2.31 -6.56
CA GLU A 131 -4.72 3.30 -5.54
C GLU A 131 -4.80 2.70 -4.13
N TYR A 132 -4.05 3.32 -3.23
CA TYR A 132 -4.20 3.16 -1.80
C TYR A 132 -5.06 4.29 -1.27
N ARG A 133 -6.27 3.95 -0.80
CA ARG A 133 -7.29 4.93 -0.42
C ARG A 133 -7.46 5.03 1.08
N PHE A 134 -7.47 6.24 1.63
CA PHE A 134 -7.69 6.46 3.06
C PHE A 134 -8.29 7.85 3.36
N PRO A 135 -9.06 7.97 4.46
CA PRO A 135 -9.64 9.25 4.84
C PRO A 135 -8.61 10.17 5.51
N VAL A 136 -8.75 11.47 5.26
CA VAL A 136 -7.93 12.54 5.84
C VAL A 136 -8.82 13.60 6.47
N ARG A 137 -8.27 14.45 7.35
CA ARG A 137 -9.03 15.56 7.94
C ARG A 137 -9.21 16.72 6.96
N ALA A 138 -8.18 17.01 6.17
CA ALA A 138 -8.18 18.07 5.17
C ALA A 138 -7.26 17.69 4.01
N THR A 139 -7.80 17.59 2.79
CA THR A 139 -7.01 17.17 1.61
C THR A 139 -5.86 18.15 1.32
N LYS A 140 -6.05 19.43 1.62
CA LYS A 140 -5.03 20.47 1.48
C LYS A 140 -3.81 20.21 2.36
N ASP A 141 -4.00 19.74 3.59
CA ASP A 141 -2.90 19.45 4.51
C ASP A 141 -2.14 18.20 4.05
N SER A 142 -2.86 17.20 3.52
CA SER A 142 -2.24 16.04 2.87
C SER A 142 -1.41 16.46 1.65
N ALA A 143 -1.94 17.32 0.77
CA ALA A 143 -1.17 17.83 -0.39
C ALA A 143 0.12 18.52 0.05
N ALA A 144 0.03 19.45 1.01
CA ALA A 144 1.19 20.19 1.52
C ALA A 144 2.26 19.28 2.15
N PHE A 145 1.86 18.15 2.74
CA PHE A 145 2.78 17.16 3.30
C PHE A 145 3.43 16.28 2.22
N TRP A 146 2.63 15.75 1.28
CA TRP A 146 3.11 14.75 0.33
C TRP A 146 3.88 15.35 -0.86
N GLU A 147 3.58 16.59 -1.28
CA GLU A 147 4.26 17.24 -2.42
C GLU A 147 5.78 17.40 -2.21
N PRO A 148 6.29 17.92 -1.08
CA PRO A 148 7.74 17.96 -0.81
C PRO A 148 8.41 16.58 -0.82
N LEU A 149 7.64 15.52 -0.55
CA LEU A 149 8.11 14.14 -0.53
C LEU A 149 8.18 13.51 -1.93
N GLY A 150 7.71 14.22 -2.97
CA GLY A 150 7.82 13.83 -4.37
C GLY A 150 6.51 13.39 -5.03
N PHE A 151 5.38 13.58 -4.35
CA PHE A 151 4.07 13.37 -4.95
C PHE A 151 3.60 14.59 -5.75
N VAL A 152 2.72 14.35 -6.70
CA VAL A 152 1.99 15.41 -7.41
C VAL A 152 0.52 15.33 -7.04
N ALA A 153 -0.03 16.42 -6.51
CA ALA A 153 -1.43 16.56 -6.18
C ALA A 153 -2.28 16.82 -7.43
N ILE A 154 -3.28 15.99 -7.65
CA ILE A 154 -4.30 16.13 -8.70
C ILE A 154 -5.65 16.21 -7.99
N ALA A 155 -6.16 17.43 -7.85
CA ALA A 155 -7.47 17.66 -7.28
C ALA A 155 -8.56 17.18 -8.26
N GLY A 156 -9.57 16.48 -7.73
CA GLY A 156 -10.83 16.26 -8.44
C GLY A 156 -11.65 17.56 -8.57
N ASP A 157 -12.87 17.42 -9.07
CA ASP A 157 -13.87 18.50 -9.05
C ASP A 157 -14.16 18.96 -7.59
N ASP A 158 -14.87 20.08 -7.41
CA ASP A 158 -15.23 20.60 -6.08
C ASP A 158 -15.82 19.49 -5.19
N ASP A 159 -15.25 19.31 -3.99
CA ASP A 159 -15.54 18.26 -2.98
C ASP A 159 -15.13 16.81 -3.34
N GLY A 160 -14.41 16.60 -4.45
CA GLY A 160 -13.89 15.29 -4.87
C GLY A 160 -12.66 14.80 -4.07
N PRO A 161 -12.29 13.52 -4.21
CA PRO A 161 -11.05 13.01 -3.63
C PRO A 161 -9.83 13.72 -4.23
N LEU A 162 -8.77 13.83 -3.45
CA LEU A 162 -7.46 14.25 -3.91
C LEU A 162 -6.64 13.01 -4.28
N VAL A 163 -6.16 12.98 -5.53
CA VAL A 163 -5.19 11.96 -5.96
C VAL A 163 -3.78 12.53 -5.77
N LEU A 164 -2.92 11.75 -5.11
CA LEU A 164 -1.50 12.03 -4.96
C LEU A 164 -0.74 10.94 -5.73
N THR A 165 -0.16 11.31 -6.87
CA THR A 165 0.52 10.36 -7.76
C THR A 165 2.04 10.43 -7.62
N SER A 166 2.70 9.28 -7.79
CA SER A 166 4.16 9.14 -7.79
C SER A 166 4.60 7.97 -8.69
N ASP A 167 5.91 7.83 -8.93
CA ASP A 167 6.48 6.77 -9.79
C ASP A 167 6.29 5.32 -9.25
N GLY A 168 5.68 5.12 -8.09
CA GLY A 168 5.54 3.78 -7.50
C GLY A 168 4.21 3.47 -6.79
N ILE A 169 3.44 4.47 -6.39
CA ILE A 169 2.12 4.29 -5.80
C ILE A 169 1.28 5.56 -5.98
N ASP A 170 0.00 5.36 -6.25
CA ASP A 170 -1.01 6.41 -6.20
C ASP A 170 -1.78 6.31 -4.88
N LEU A 171 -1.93 7.45 -4.20
CA LEU A 171 -2.77 7.60 -3.03
C LEU A 171 -4.04 8.35 -3.42
N CYS A 172 -5.16 7.93 -2.87
CA CYS A 172 -6.43 8.62 -3.02
C CYS A 172 -6.93 8.98 -1.63
N VAL A 173 -6.93 10.27 -1.33
CA VAL A 173 -7.33 10.78 -0.03
C VAL A 173 -8.63 11.55 -0.15
N HIS A 174 -9.52 11.36 0.81
CA HIS A 174 -10.82 12.03 0.84
C HIS A 174 -11.11 12.52 2.24
N GLU A 175 -11.79 13.66 2.38
CA GLU A 175 -12.14 14.16 3.71
C GLU A 175 -13.14 13.23 4.38
N GLY A 176 -12.90 12.90 5.65
CA GLY A 176 -13.75 11.95 6.35
C GLY A 176 -13.33 11.65 7.78
N ARG A 177 -14.10 10.78 8.42
CA ARG A 177 -13.73 10.26 9.75
C ARG A 177 -12.58 9.25 9.59
N PRO A 178 -11.68 9.15 10.58
CA PRO A 178 -10.65 8.12 10.59
C PRO A 178 -11.24 6.73 10.37
N ALA A 179 -10.70 6.01 9.39
CA ALA A 179 -11.08 4.65 9.06
C ALA A 179 -9.85 3.91 8.52
N ALA A 180 -9.92 2.57 8.54
CA ALA A 180 -8.87 1.76 7.96
C ALA A 180 -8.74 2.03 6.44
N PRO A 181 -7.51 2.07 5.91
CA PRO A 181 -7.25 2.23 4.49
C PRO A 181 -7.81 1.07 3.68
N VAL A 182 -7.97 1.29 2.39
CA VAL A 182 -8.51 0.33 1.42
C VAL A 182 -7.56 0.20 0.23
N LEU A 183 -7.24 -1.04 -0.14
CA LEU A 183 -6.54 -1.35 -1.39
C LEU A 183 -7.56 -1.39 -2.52
N VAL A 184 -7.47 -0.50 -3.49
CA VAL A 184 -8.42 -0.42 -4.60
C VAL A 184 -7.81 -1.08 -5.84
N TYR A 185 -8.54 -2.03 -6.41
CA TYR A 185 -8.22 -2.71 -7.66
C TYR A 185 -9.31 -2.43 -8.68
N ALA A 186 -8.95 -2.31 -9.95
CA ALA A 186 -9.93 -2.22 -11.03
C ALA A 186 -9.98 -3.47 -11.87
N SER A 187 -11.22 -3.82 -12.24
CA SER A 187 -11.52 -4.91 -13.15
C SER A 187 -12.39 -4.44 -14.31
N LEU A 188 -12.04 -4.89 -15.50
CA LEU A 188 -12.82 -4.70 -16.73
C LEU A 188 -14.18 -5.43 -16.70
N ASP A 189 -14.31 -6.48 -15.88
CA ASP A 189 -15.56 -7.24 -15.75
C ASP A 189 -15.68 -7.82 -14.34
N LEU A 190 -16.47 -7.14 -13.49
CA LEU A 190 -16.73 -7.58 -12.12
C LEU A 190 -17.45 -8.93 -12.06
N GLY A 191 -18.30 -9.26 -13.02
CA GLY A 191 -19.02 -10.53 -13.06
C GLY A 191 -18.07 -11.70 -13.29
N ALA A 192 -17.22 -11.59 -14.31
CA ALA A 192 -16.18 -12.58 -14.60
C ALA A 192 -15.15 -12.68 -13.46
N THR A 193 -14.79 -11.55 -12.85
CA THR A 193 -13.90 -11.49 -11.68
C THR A 193 -14.49 -12.25 -10.49
N THR A 194 -15.75 -11.99 -10.16
CA THR A 194 -16.48 -12.69 -9.09
C THR A 194 -16.48 -14.19 -9.33
N ALA A 195 -16.82 -14.64 -10.55
CA ALA A 195 -16.85 -16.05 -10.89
C ALA A 195 -15.47 -16.74 -10.72
N LYS A 196 -14.39 -16.05 -11.12
CA LYS A 196 -13.02 -16.55 -10.95
C LYS A 196 -12.57 -16.56 -9.49
N LEU A 197 -12.94 -15.57 -8.68
CA LEU A 197 -12.65 -15.56 -7.24
C LEU A 197 -13.35 -16.72 -6.55
N VAL A 198 -14.63 -16.96 -6.86
CA VAL A 198 -15.42 -18.07 -6.28
C VAL A 198 -14.80 -19.42 -6.63
N SER A 199 -14.36 -19.64 -7.87
CA SER A 199 -13.71 -20.89 -8.26
C SER A 199 -12.36 -21.13 -7.56
N ARG A 200 -11.74 -20.06 -7.04
CA ARG A 200 -10.53 -20.09 -6.21
C ARG A 200 -10.82 -20.09 -4.70
N GLY A 201 -12.08 -20.22 -4.30
CA GLY A 201 -12.51 -20.27 -2.90
C GLY A 201 -12.44 -18.91 -2.19
N VAL A 202 -12.54 -17.81 -2.93
CA VAL A 202 -12.64 -16.44 -2.38
C VAL A 202 -14.04 -15.90 -2.67
N VAL A 203 -14.73 -15.47 -1.63
CA VAL A 203 -16.10 -14.92 -1.74
C VAL A 203 -16.07 -13.45 -1.34
N GLY A 204 -16.26 -12.58 -2.33
CA GLY A 204 -16.46 -11.15 -2.12
C GLY A 204 -17.92 -10.79 -1.91
N ARG A 205 -18.16 -9.61 -1.33
CA ARG A 205 -19.50 -9.06 -1.13
C ARG A 205 -19.75 -7.99 -2.19
N PRO A 206 -20.81 -8.09 -3.01
CA PRO A 206 -21.24 -6.98 -3.85
C PRO A 206 -21.47 -5.74 -2.99
N THR A 207 -20.99 -4.60 -3.46
CA THR A 207 -21.08 -3.31 -2.79
C THR A 207 -20.97 -2.18 -3.82
N GLU A 208 -20.86 -0.94 -3.36
CA GLU A 208 -20.62 0.24 -4.18
C GLU A 208 -19.30 0.89 -3.74
N ASP A 209 -18.61 1.52 -4.67
CA ASP A 209 -17.51 2.41 -4.37
C ASP A 209 -18.06 3.63 -3.59
N PRO A 210 -17.62 3.87 -2.34
CA PRO A 210 -18.14 4.97 -1.54
C PRO A 210 -17.81 6.36 -2.10
N ILE A 211 -16.86 6.46 -3.04
CA ILE A 211 -16.44 7.72 -3.65
C ILE A 211 -17.19 7.98 -4.95
N THR A 212 -17.26 6.97 -5.84
CA THR A 212 -17.87 7.14 -7.18
C THR A 212 -19.32 6.66 -7.26
N GLY A 213 -19.79 5.88 -6.30
CA GLY A 213 -21.08 5.18 -6.33
C GLY A 213 -21.12 4.01 -7.34
N GLY A 214 -20.01 3.69 -8.00
CA GLY A 214 -19.93 2.61 -8.98
C GLY A 214 -20.04 1.22 -8.35
N ASN A 215 -20.47 0.23 -9.12
CA ASN A 215 -20.51 -1.16 -8.63
C ASN A 215 -19.11 -1.63 -8.22
N ALA A 216 -19.04 -2.39 -7.13
CA ALA A 216 -17.79 -2.92 -6.60
C ALA A 216 -17.97 -4.27 -5.89
N ILE A 217 -16.85 -4.90 -5.56
CA ILE A 217 -16.77 -6.10 -4.72
C ILE A 217 -15.87 -5.79 -3.53
N GLY A 218 -16.40 -5.91 -2.32
CA GLY A 218 -15.65 -5.78 -1.07
C GLY A 218 -15.08 -7.12 -0.61
N LEU A 219 -13.81 -7.10 -0.20
CA LEU A 219 -13.09 -8.22 0.39
C LEU A 219 -12.40 -7.78 1.69
N THR A 220 -12.15 -8.75 2.57
CA THR A 220 -11.33 -8.56 3.76
C THR A 220 -10.33 -9.71 3.81
N ALA A 221 -9.04 -9.38 3.83
CA ALA A 221 -7.97 -10.35 3.98
C ALA A 221 -7.96 -10.93 5.41
N PRO A 222 -7.34 -12.10 5.64
CA PRO A 222 -7.29 -12.75 6.96
C PRO A 222 -6.76 -11.85 8.08
N GLU A 223 -5.77 -11.01 7.76
CA GLU A 223 -5.15 -10.06 8.69
C GLU A 223 -5.93 -8.74 8.83
N GLY A 224 -7.06 -8.59 8.14
CA GLY A 224 -8.00 -7.48 8.28
C GLY A 224 -7.90 -6.39 7.21
N SER A 225 -6.94 -6.47 6.29
CA SER A 225 -6.80 -5.54 5.17
C SER A 225 -8.09 -5.48 4.33
N ARG A 226 -8.55 -4.27 4.04
CA ARG A 226 -9.74 -4.05 3.20
C ARG A 226 -9.34 -3.91 1.75
N ILE A 227 -10.04 -4.63 0.88
CA ILE A 227 -9.80 -4.59 -0.55
C ILE A 227 -11.13 -4.29 -1.25
N LEU A 228 -11.11 -3.37 -2.19
CA LEU A 228 -12.25 -2.99 -3.01
C LEU A 228 -11.91 -3.22 -4.48
N ILE A 229 -12.73 -4.00 -5.18
CA ILE A 229 -12.59 -4.22 -6.62
C ILE A 229 -13.66 -3.40 -7.30
N VAL A 230 -13.28 -2.36 -8.03
CA VAL A 230 -14.19 -1.48 -8.75
C VAL A 230 -14.27 -1.86 -10.23
N GLN A 231 -15.41 -1.56 -10.86
CA GLN A 231 -15.54 -1.68 -12.31
C GLN A 231 -14.71 -0.58 -12.97
N GLU A 232 -13.82 -0.94 -13.88
CA GLU A 232 -13.10 0.04 -14.70
C GLU A 232 -14.09 0.74 -15.64
N SER A 233 -14.09 2.07 -15.61
CA SER A 233 -14.85 2.90 -16.55
C SER A 233 -14.14 2.88 -17.91
N ILE A 234 -14.83 2.38 -18.94
CA ILE A 234 -14.36 2.34 -20.34
C ILE A 234 -14.49 3.73 -20.98
#